data_AF-A0A8J7JZM9-F1
#
_entry.id   AF-A0A8J7JZM9-F1
#
_cell.length_a   1.000
_cell.length_b   1.000
_cell.length_c   1.000
_cell.angle_alpha   90.00
_cell.angle_beta   90.00
_cell.angle_gamma   90.00
#
_symmetry.space_group_name_H-M   'P 1'
#
loop_
_entity.id
_entity.type
_entity.pdbx_description
1 polymer ?
#
loop_
_entity_poly.entity_id
_entity_poly.type
_entity_poly.pdbx_seq_one_letter_code
_entity_poly.pdbx_strand_id
1 'polypeptide(L)' 'MNTPDFDSMSREELRQYMLDNRDDKTAFEFYLDKFRNPNSPIYPAPQSLEDMSYLQKIFRQHIADK' A
#
# COMPACT_ATOMS: atom_id res chain seq x y z
N MET A 1 11.88 -15.83 17.39
CA MET A 1 12.65 -15.04 16.41
C MET A 1 12.68 -13.61 16.91
N ASN A 2 13.84 -12.95 16.89
CA ASN A 2 13.89 -11.51 17.19
C ASN A 2 13.24 -10.77 16.02
N THR A 3 12.18 -10.02 16.31
CA THR A 3 11.60 -9.07 15.35
C THR A 3 12.66 -8.00 15.06
N PRO A 4 12.95 -7.69 13.79
CA PRO A 4 13.83 -6.58 13.45
C PRO A 4 13.29 -5.26 13.97
N ASP A 5 14.18 -4.29 14.18
CA ASP A 5 13.80 -2.93 14.51
C ASP A 5 13.30 -2.20 13.26
N PHE A 6 11.99 -2.20 13.03
CA PHE A 6 11.37 -1.53 11.88
C PHE A 6 11.34 0.00 12.01
N ASP A 7 11.48 0.53 13.23
CA ASP A 7 11.43 1.97 13.47
C ASP A 7 12.66 2.67 12.87
N SER A 8 13.84 2.06 12.96
CA SER A 8 15.08 2.59 12.39
C SER A 8 15.18 2.45 10.87
N MET A 9 14.37 1.59 10.24
CA MET A 9 14.38 1.40 8.78
C MET A 9 13.75 2.58 8.03
N SER A 10 14.41 3.00 6.94
CA SER A 10 13.83 3.84 5.90
C SER A 10 12.67 3.14 5.19
N ARG A 11 11.93 3.88 4.36
CA ARG A 11 10.82 3.32 3.59
C ARG A 11 11.30 2.25 2.61
N GLU A 12 12.42 2.50 1.95
CA GLU A 12 13.03 1.60 0.97
C GLU A 12 13.52 0.31 1.63
N GLU A 13 14.18 0.41 2.78
CA GLU A 13 14.67 -0.75 3.56
C GLU A 13 13.52 -1.61 4.06
N LEU A 14 12.50 -1.00 4.69
CA LEU A 14 11.36 -1.74 5.19
C LEU A 14 10.54 -2.37 4.05
N ARG A 15 10.43 -1.68 2.92
CA ARG A 15 9.79 -2.23 1.71
C ARG A 15 10.53 -3.45 1.19
N GLN A 16 11.86 -3.38 1.11
CA GLN A 16 12.67 -4.49 0.64
C GLN A 16 12.56 -5.68 1.60
N TYR A 17 12.68 -5.45 2.91
CA TYR A 17 12.51 -6.48 3.93
C TYR A 17 11.17 -7.21 3.80
N MET A 18 10.06 -6.48 3.66
CA MET A 18 8.72 -7.06 3.49
C MET A 18 8.62 -7.91 2.20
N LEU A 19 9.25 -7.47 1.10
CA LEU A 19 9.23 -8.22 -0.17
C LEU A 19 10.01 -9.54 -0.09
N ASP A 20 11.07 -9.58 0.73
CA ASP A 20 11.89 -10.76 0.98
C ASP A 20 11.26 -11.68 2.04
N ASN A 21 10.38 -11.14 2.90
CA ASN A 21 9.72 -11.85 4.00
C ASN A 21 8.19 -11.76 3.89
N ARG A 22 7.64 -12.25 2.77
CA ARG A 22 6.21 -12.06 2.42
C ARG A 22 5.21 -12.64 3.44
N ASP A 23 5.63 -13.60 4.25
CA ASP A 23 4.80 -14.23 5.28
C ASP A 23 4.83 -13.47 6.62
N ASP A 24 5.73 -12.49 6.78
CA ASP A 24 5.83 -11.63 7.96
C ASP A 24 4.74 -10.54 7.91
N LYS A 25 3.55 -10.90 8.41
CA LYS A 25 2.41 -9.98 8.51
C LYS A 25 2.71 -8.76 9.37
N THR A 26 3.56 -8.91 10.38
CA THR A 26 3.91 -7.80 11.28
C THR A 26 4.71 -6.72 10.55
N ALA A 27 5.65 -7.11 9.69
CA ALA A 27 6.36 -6.17 8.83
C ALA A 27 5.42 -5.45 7.85
N PHE A 28 4.46 -6.17 7.27
CA PHE A 28 3.45 -5.59 6.38
C PHE A 28 2.56 -4.56 7.11
N GLU A 29 2.01 -4.92 8.27
CA GLU A 29 1.17 -4.05 9.10
C GLU A 29 1.93 -2.79 9.53
N PHE A 30 3.17 -2.94 10.01
CA PHE A 30 4.01 -1.81 10.40
C PHE A 30 4.31 -0.86 9.22
N TYR A 31 4.59 -1.40 8.03
CA TYR A 31 4.81 -0.57 6.84
C TYR A 31 3.56 0.25 6.46
N LEU A 32 2.37 -0.36 6.56
CA LEU A 32 1.12 0.36 6.31
C LEU A 32 0.90 1.46 7.35
N ASP A 33 1.06 1.18 8.64
CA ASP A 33 0.85 2.17 9.69
C ASP A 33 1.83 3.35 9.61
N LYS A 34 3.11 3.08 9.32
CA LYS A 34 4.16 4.12 9.25
C LYS A 34 4.03 5.02 8.03
N PHE A 35 3.62 4.49 6.88
CA PHE A 35 3.70 5.22 5.60
C PHE A 35 2.36 5.48 4.90
N ARG A 36 1.23 5.04 5.46
CA ARG A 36 -0.09 5.36 4.92
C ARG A 36 -0.35 6.86 5.03
N ASN A 37 -0.78 7.46 3.91
CA ASN A 37 -1.33 8.80 3.92
C ASN A 37 -2.76 8.76 4.52
N PRO A 38 -3.02 9.43 5.67
CA PRO A 38 -4.34 9.43 6.29
C PRO A 38 -5.41 10.11 5.43
N ASN A 39 -5.02 11.01 4.53
CA ASN A 39 -5.91 11.74 3.64
C ASN A 39 -6.05 11.08 2.25
N SER A 40 -5.50 9.87 2.07
CA SER A 40 -5.64 9.16 0.81
C SER A 40 -7.12 8.85 0.53
N PRO A 41 -7.65 9.14 -0.67
CA PRO A 41 -9.00 8.74 -1.03
C PRO A 41 -9.14 7.21 -0.95
N ILE A 42 -10.25 6.75 -0.38
CA ILE A 42 -10.59 5.33 -0.31
C ILE A 42 -11.41 5.00 -1.55
N TYR A 43 -10.90 4.08 -2.37
CA TYR A 43 -11.61 3.58 -3.54
C TYR A 43 -12.24 2.22 -3.21
N PRO A 44 -13.57 2.08 -3.28
CA PRO A 44 -14.24 0.81 -3.00
C PRO A 44 -13.84 -0.25 -4.03
N ALA A 45 -13.78 -1.50 -3.58
CA ALA A 45 -13.63 -2.63 -4.49
C ALA A 45 -14.84 -2.69 -5.44
N PRO A 46 -14.63 -2.91 -6.74
CA PRO A 46 -15.71 -2.95 -7.72
C PRO A 46 -16.58 -4.18 -7.44
N GLN A 47 -17.90 -4.01 -7.43
CA GLN A 47 -18.85 -5.11 -7.17
C GLN A 47 -19.44 -5.67 -8.47
N SER A 48 -19.17 -5.03 -9.60
CA SER A 48 -19.65 -5.38 -10.93
C SER A 48 -18.64 -5.02 -12.03
N LEU A 49 -18.90 -5.50 -13.25
CA LEU A 49 -18.13 -5.09 -14.44
C LEU A 49 -18.32 -3.61 -14.79
N GLU A 50 -19.48 -3.04 -14.48
CA GLU A 50 -19.73 -1.62 -14.66
C GLU A 50 -18.87 -0.79 -13.69
N ASP A 51 -18.74 -1.22 -12.44
CA ASP A 51 -17.85 -0.60 -11.45
C ASP A 51 -16.37 -0.71 -11.84
N MET A 52 -15.96 -1.80 -12.50
CA MET A 52 -14.60 -1.92 -13.05
C MET A 52 -14.30 -0.80 -14.06
N SER A 53 -15.28 -0.36 -14.85
CA SER A 53 -15.11 0.76 -15.79
C SER A 53 -14.86 2.10 -15.07
N TYR A 54 -15.42 2.26 -13.86
CA TYR A 54 -15.20 3.42 -13.01
C TYR A 54 -13.77 3.48 -12.47
N LEU A 55 -13.19 2.34 -12.07
CA LEU A 55 -11.77 2.27 -11.70
C LEU A 55 -10.84 2.73 -12.82
N GLN A 56 -11.12 2.34 -14.07
CA GLN A 56 -10.33 2.81 -15.21
C GLN A 56 -10.38 4.34 -15.37
N LYS A 57 -11.53 4.96 -15.08
CA LYS A 57 -11.65 6.44 -15.11
C LYS A 57 -10.80 7.07 -14.02
N ILE A 58 -10.85 6.53 -12.79
CA ILE A 58 -10.01 7.00 -11.67
C ILE A 58 -8.53 6.93 -12.04
N PHE A 59 -8.07 5.80 -12.59
CA PHE A 59 -6.66 5.65 -12.98
C PHE A 59 -6.25 6.66 -14.05
N ARG A 60 -7.09 6.88 -15.07
CA ARG A 60 -6.81 7.88 -16.10
C ARG A 60 -6.72 9.30 -15.54
N GLN A 61 -7.61 9.66 -14.62
CA GLN A 61 -7.58 10.97 -13.96
C GLN A 61 -6.29 11.15 -13.16
N HIS A 62 -5.91 10.16 -12.35
CA HIS A 62 -4.70 10.22 -11.54
C HIS A 62 -3.40 10.33 -12.38
N ILE A 63 -3.38 9.75 -13.58
CA ILE A 63 -2.25 9.91 -14.52
C ILE A 63 -2.24 11.32 -15.12
N ALA A 64 -3.40 11.88 -15.45
CA ALA A 64 -3.51 13.22 -16.04
C ALA A 64 -3.22 14.36 -15.04
N ASP A 65 -3.46 14.12 -13.75
CA ASP A 65 -3.21 15.09 -12.67
C ASP A 65 -1.72 15.15 -12.22
N LYS A 66 -0.85 14.31 -12.81
CA LYS A 66 0.61 14.27 -12.56
C LYS A 66 1.38 14.97 -13.65
#